data_AF-A0AA40ZXB9-F1
#
_entry.id   AF-A0AA40ZXB9-F1
#
_cell.length_a   1.000
_cell.length_b   1.000
_cell.length_c   1.000
_cell.angle_alpha   90.00
_cell.angle_beta   90.00
_cell.angle_gamma   90.00
#
_symmetry.space_group_name_H-M   'P 1'
#
loop_
_entity.id
_entity.type
_entity.pdbx_description
1 polymer ?
#
loop_
_entity_poly.entity_id
_entity_poly.type
_entity_poly.pdbx_seq_one_letter_code
_entity_poly.pdbx_strand_id
1 'polypeptide(L)'
;MTTPTSTTVKPTDFPNQPRSASASPPATIDNVAFLLDQAGIGARYNSVKKRVEVTVPGLVPTAENADNVTMAHVMSLCASHGISTGHVAEYVNAIADRHVFNPVADWIRSRPWDGEDRVQAMLNTIVVQPDYPETLQRALMHKWLRSAAAAAIMPDYKGRGVLTFQGAQGLGKTSWVKSLVSDPQLAKSVVKLDHHMDSSNKDSILGAISHWIVEMGEVESSLKKDLARLKGFITSDSDRIRRPYDRRERIVSHRVV
;
A
#
# COMPACT_ATOMS: atom_id res chain seq x y z
N MET A 1 -0.90 24.91 -24.11
CA MET A 1 -0.80 24.89 -22.64
C MET A 1 -1.90 25.78 -22.09
N THR A 2 -3.04 25.20 -21.74
CA THR A 2 -4.14 25.90 -21.07
C THR A 2 -3.87 25.88 -19.58
N THR A 3 -3.63 27.05 -19.01
CA THR A 3 -3.57 27.28 -17.56
C THR A 3 -4.85 26.73 -16.93
N PRO A 4 -4.80 25.92 -15.86
CA PRO A 4 -6.01 25.54 -15.16
C PRO A 4 -6.64 26.82 -14.60
N THR A 5 -7.93 26.99 -14.89
CA THR A 5 -8.76 28.11 -14.43
C THR A 5 -8.67 28.15 -12.91
N SER A 6 -8.00 29.16 -12.36
CA SER A 6 -8.02 29.43 -10.92
C SER A 6 -9.43 29.91 -10.58
N THR A 7 -10.33 28.98 -10.25
CA THR A 7 -11.64 29.31 -9.70
C THR A 7 -11.39 30.07 -8.41
N THR A 8 -11.67 31.36 -8.41
CA THR A 8 -11.45 32.19 -7.22
C THR A 8 -12.44 31.77 -6.15
N VAL A 9 -11.99 30.98 -5.18
CA VAL A 9 -12.80 30.50 -4.06
C VAL A 9 -13.22 31.69 -3.20
N LYS A 10 -14.53 31.92 -3.05
CA LYS A 10 -15.04 32.99 -2.19
C LYS A 10 -15.28 32.48 -0.77
N PRO A 11 -15.21 33.34 0.26
CA PRO A 11 -15.52 32.95 1.64
C PRO A 11 -16.92 32.33 1.81
N THR A 12 -17.89 32.74 1.00
CA THR A 12 -19.27 32.22 1.00
C THR A 12 -19.38 30.80 0.46
N ASP A 13 -18.37 30.31 -0.25
CA ASP A 13 -18.43 29.02 -0.93
C ASP A 13 -18.06 27.87 0.03
N PHE A 14 -17.46 28.19 1.19
CA PHE A 14 -17.07 27.20 2.18
C PHE A 14 -18.29 26.51 2.83
N PRO A 15 -18.31 25.17 2.91
CA PRO A 15 -19.42 24.41 3.51
C PRO A 15 -19.72 24.79 4.97
N ASN A 16 -18.70 25.11 5.77
CA ASN A 16 -18.85 25.59 7.13
C ASN A 16 -18.44 27.05 7.21
N GLN A 17 -19.42 27.92 7.45
CA GLN A 17 -19.23 29.35 7.53
C GLN A 17 -18.65 29.79 8.88
N PRO A 18 -17.89 30.90 8.92
CA PRO A 18 -17.40 31.49 10.16
C PRO A 18 -18.56 31.97 11.06
N ARG A 19 -18.31 32.03 12.38
CA ARG A 19 -19.30 32.49 13.37
C ARG A 19 -19.65 33.98 13.24
N SER A 20 -18.77 34.76 12.60
CA SER A 20 -18.98 36.17 12.27
C SER A 20 -18.58 36.42 10.82
N ALA A 21 -19.24 37.37 10.16
CA ALA A 21 -18.99 37.69 8.75
C ALA A 21 -17.55 38.20 8.46
N SER A 22 -16.82 38.62 9.49
CA SER A 22 -15.44 39.10 9.41
C SER A 22 -14.38 38.05 9.78
N ALA A 23 -14.79 36.85 10.22
CA ALA A 23 -13.85 35.81 10.65
C ALA A 23 -13.44 34.89 9.49
N SER A 24 -12.23 34.34 9.56
CA SER A 24 -11.75 33.35 8.61
C SER A 24 -12.58 32.05 8.67
N PRO A 25 -12.65 31.29 7.57
CA PRO A 25 -13.31 29.99 7.57
C PRO A 25 -12.76 29.07 8.68
N PRO A 26 -13.63 28.39 9.45
CA PRO A 26 -13.19 27.48 10.50
C PRO A 26 -12.42 26.30 9.91
N ALA A 27 -11.43 25.82 10.65
CA ALA A 27 -10.68 24.62 10.30
C ALA A 27 -11.53 23.36 10.58
N THR A 28 -12.30 22.94 9.57
CA THR A 28 -13.13 21.73 9.61
C THR A 28 -12.73 20.77 8.49
N ILE A 29 -13.12 19.49 8.63
CA ILE A 29 -12.88 18.48 7.60
C ILE A 29 -13.52 18.89 6.28
N ASP A 30 -14.76 19.40 6.30
CA ASP A 30 -15.51 19.73 5.09
C ASP A 30 -14.94 20.95 4.37
N ASN A 31 -14.45 21.96 5.11
CA ASN A 31 -13.80 23.12 4.51
C ASN A 31 -12.44 22.76 3.87
N VAL A 32 -11.66 21.88 4.50
CA VAL A 32 -10.41 21.39 3.90
C VAL A 32 -10.72 20.53 2.68
N ALA A 33 -11.68 19.61 2.76
CA ALA A 33 -12.10 18.77 1.63
C ALA A 33 -12.53 19.61 0.43
N PHE A 34 -13.33 20.66 0.67
CA PHE A 34 -13.74 21.61 -0.35
C PHE A 34 -12.55 22.30 -1.03
N LEU A 35 -11.57 22.80 -0.28
CA LEU A 35 -10.38 23.41 -0.89
C LEU A 35 -9.55 22.42 -1.71
N LEU A 36 -9.39 21.18 -1.22
CA LEU A 36 -8.68 20.15 -1.97
C LEU A 36 -9.37 19.89 -3.31
N ASP A 37 -10.71 19.76 -3.31
CA ASP A 37 -11.51 19.55 -4.51
C ASP A 37 -11.38 20.73 -5.50
N GLN A 38 -11.53 21.97 -5.03
CA GLN A 38 -11.38 23.16 -5.86
C GLN A 38 -9.97 23.31 -6.45
N ALA A 39 -8.95 22.85 -5.73
CA ALA A 39 -7.56 22.85 -6.21
C ALA A 39 -7.19 21.61 -7.03
N GLY A 40 -8.11 20.66 -7.24
CA GLY A 40 -7.85 19.39 -7.90
C GLY A 40 -6.86 18.49 -7.15
N ILE A 41 -6.69 18.69 -5.85
CA ILE A 41 -5.82 17.89 -5.00
C ILE A 41 -6.55 16.63 -4.56
N GLY A 42 -6.02 15.47 -4.95
CA GLY A 42 -6.53 14.18 -4.51
C GLY A 42 -5.88 13.74 -3.20
N ALA A 43 -6.66 13.21 -2.26
CA ALA A 43 -6.18 12.53 -1.06
C ALA A 43 -6.85 11.16 -0.96
N ARG A 44 -6.06 10.08 -0.92
CA ARG A 44 -6.56 8.69 -0.94
C ARG A 44 -5.78 7.83 0.04
N TYR A 45 -6.42 6.81 0.60
CA TYR A 45 -5.75 5.87 1.49
C TYR A 45 -5.34 4.59 0.75
N ASN A 46 -4.04 4.35 0.64
CA ASN A 46 -3.48 3.14 0.04
C ASN A 46 -3.53 1.99 1.06
N SER A 47 -4.41 1.02 0.85
CA SER A 47 -4.65 -0.09 1.79
C SER A 47 -3.54 -1.15 1.81
N VAL A 48 -2.66 -1.17 0.80
CA VAL A 48 -1.47 -2.06 0.77
C VAL A 48 -0.34 -1.38 1.53
N LYS A 49 -0.01 -0.14 1.18
CA LYS A 49 1.01 0.65 1.86
C LYS A 49 0.61 1.14 3.25
N LYS A 50 -0.66 0.95 3.64
CA LYS A 50 -1.33 1.45 4.85
C LYS A 50 -1.24 2.97 5.04
N ARG A 51 -0.99 3.76 3.98
CA ARG A 51 -0.63 5.18 4.06
C ARG A 51 -1.58 6.08 3.26
N VAL A 52 -1.62 7.35 3.61
CA VAL A 52 -2.25 8.37 2.78
C VAL A 52 -1.33 8.76 1.65
N GLU A 53 -1.90 8.90 0.46
CA GLU A 53 -1.23 9.40 -0.73
C GLU A 53 -1.97 10.64 -1.22
N VAL A 54 -1.24 11.75 -1.35
CA VAL A 54 -1.77 13.03 -1.81
C VAL A 54 -1.18 13.33 -3.19
N THR A 55 -2.04 13.75 -4.13
CA THR A 55 -1.65 14.17 -5.47
C THR A 55 -1.99 15.64 -5.64
N VAL A 56 -1.00 16.47 -5.93
CA VAL A 56 -1.18 17.91 -6.16
C VAL A 56 -0.94 18.19 -7.65
N PRO A 57 -1.86 18.87 -8.37
CA PRO A 57 -1.69 19.16 -9.79
C PRO A 57 -0.38 19.92 -10.09
N GLY A 58 0.36 19.45 -11.09
CA GLY A 58 1.63 20.06 -11.52
C GLY A 58 2.82 19.80 -10.61
N LEU A 59 2.65 19.10 -9.49
CA LEU A 59 3.73 18.77 -8.56
C LEU A 59 4.26 17.35 -8.82
N VAL A 60 5.57 17.23 -9.04
CA VAL A 60 6.26 15.95 -9.15
C VAL A 60 7.34 15.88 -8.06
N PRO A 61 7.02 15.38 -6.86
CA PRO A 61 8.00 15.30 -5.80
C PRO A 61 8.96 14.11 -6.01
N THR A 62 10.10 14.13 -5.32
CA THR A 62 10.93 12.94 -5.20
C THR A 62 10.23 11.87 -4.37
N ALA A 63 10.46 10.59 -4.67
CA ALA A 63 9.77 9.48 -4.02
C ALA A 63 9.97 9.46 -2.49
N GLU A 64 11.15 9.85 -2.02
CA GLU A 64 11.53 9.83 -0.61
C GLU A 64 10.89 10.94 0.24
N ASN A 65 10.54 12.08 -0.39
CA ASN A 65 10.01 13.25 0.31
C ASN A 65 8.58 13.62 -0.10
N ALA A 66 7.93 12.78 -0.92
CA ALA A 66 6.60 13.05 -1.47
C ALA A 66 5.55 13.38 -0.41
N ASP A 67 5.52 12.62 0.69
CA ASP A 67 4.52 12.77 1.75
C ASP A 67 4.66 14.14 2.45
N ASN A 68 5.89 14.57 2.74
CA ASN A 68 6.14 15.88 3.38
C ASN A 68 5.85 17.04 2.43
N VAL A 69 6.31 16.94 1.17
CA VAL A 69 6.14 18.01 0.18
C VAL A 69 4.66 18.22 -0.11
N THR A 70 3.92 17.15 -0.43
CA THR A 70 2.49 17.23 -0.74
C THR A 70 1.68 17.77 0.44
N MET A 71 1.98 17.33 1.68
CA MET A 71 1.32 17.87 2.87
C MET A 71 1.62 19.36 3.09
N ALA A 72 2.86 19.80 2.86
CA ALA A 72 3.22 21.22 2.97
C ALA A 72 2.44 22.08 1.97
N HIS A 73 2.22 21.60 0.74
CA HIS A 73 1.37 22.28 -0.25
C HIS A 73 -0.09 22.36 0.21
N VAL A 74 -0.63 21.29 0.80
CA VAL A 74 -1.99 21.30 1.36
C VAL A 74 -2.11 22.31 2.52
N MET A 75 -1.14 22.34 3.43
CA MET A 75 -1.13 23.31 4.53
C MET A 75 -1.01 24.74 4.01
N SER A 76 -0.17 24.98 3.00
CA SER A 76 -0.01 26.28 2.36
C SER A 76 -1.32 26.76 1.71
N LEU A 77 -2.03 25.87 1.02
CA LEU A 77 -3.35 26.16 0.42
C LEU A 77 -4.38 26.52 1.50
N CYS A 78 -4.42 25.80 2.60
CA CYS A 78 -5.33 26.10 3.72
C CYS A 78 -5.01 27.47 4.32
N ALA A 79 -3.72 27.73 4.59
CA ALA A 79 -3.26 28.99 5.16
C ALA A 79 -3.56 30.20 4.26
N SER A 80 -3.40 30.07 2.94
CA SER A 80 -3.71 31.14 1.99
C SER A 80 -5.19 31.50 1.92
N HIS A 81 -6.08 30.61 2.39
CA HIS A 81 -7.51 30.84 2.52
C HIS A 81 -7.96 31.10 3.97
N GLY A 82 -7.01 31.38 4.89
CA GLY A 82 -7.30 31.74 6.27
C GLY A 82 -7.68 30.57 7.18
N ILE A 83 -7.56 29.32 6.72
CA ILE A 83 -7.81 28.13 7.53
C ILE A 83 -6.57 27.83 8.39
N SER A 84 -6.78 27.68 9.69
CA SER A 84 -5.73 27.27 10.63
C SER A 84 -5.22 25.86 10.29
N THR A 85 -3.89 25.71 10.24
CA THR A 85 -3.23 24.49 9.75
C THR A 85 -3.00 23.42 10.81
N GLY A 86 -3.24 23.73 12.08
CA GLY A 86 -2.89 22.86 13.22
C GLY A 86 -3.48 21.44 13.17
N HIS A 87 -4.62 21.26 12.50
CA HIS A 87 -5.31 19.97 12.36
C HIS A 87 -5.42 19.47 10.91
N VAL A 88 -4.83 20.18 9.95
CA VAL A 88 -5.01 19.88 8.52
C VAL A 88 -4.54 18.47 8.17
N ALA A 89 -3.41 18.01 8.73
CA ALA A 89 -2.93 16.65 8.48
C ALA A 89 -3.92 15.57 8.94
N GLU A 90 -4.61 15.80 10.07
CA GLU A 90 -5.63 14.88 10.59
C GLU A 90 -6.89 14.90 9.74
N TYR A 91 -7.27 16.07 9.22
CA TYR A 91 -8.39 16.21 8.31
C TYR A 91 -8.11 15.56 6.95
N VAL A 92 -6.90 15.72 6.41
CA VAL A 92 -6.46 15.03 5.18
C VAL A 92 -6.51 13.51 5.36
N ASN A 93 -6.08 12.99 6.53
CA ASN A 93 -6.24 11.57 6.85
C ASN A 93 -7.70 11.12 6.82
N ALA A 94 -8.61 11.90 7.42
CA ALA A 94 -10.05 11.59 7.42
C ALA A 94 -10.66 11.67 6.02
N ILE A 95 -10.21 12.60 5.18
CA ILE A 95 -10.66 12.75 3.78
C ILE A 95 -10.15 11.58 2.94
N ALA A 96 -8.89 11.18 3.13
CA ALA A 96 -8.28 10.06 2.42
C ALA A 96 -8.94 8.71 2.73
N ASP A 97 -9.40 8.53 3.97
CA ASP A 97 -10.12 7.33 4.41
C ASP A 97 -11.49 7.15 3.71
N ARG A 98 -12.10 8.25 3.22
CA ARG A 98 -13.30 8.18 2.36
C ARG A 98 -12.98 7.62 0.96
N HIS A 99 -11.71 7.56 0.59
CA HIS A 99 -11.23 7.19 -0.75
C HIS A 99 -10.14 6.11 -0.67
N VAL A 100 -10.45 4.99 -0.01
CA VAL A 100 -9.54 3.84 0.08
C VAL A 100 -9.34 3.21 -1.30
N PHE A 101 -8.11 2.81 -1.59
CA PHE A 101 -7.79 2.05 -2.79
C PHE A 101 -6.72 0.99 -2.53
N ASN A 102 -6.71 -0.03 -3.38
CA ASN A 102 -5.72 -1.08 -3.36
C ASN A 102 -5.05 -1.13 -4.74
N PRO A 103 -3.79 -0.65 -4.88
CA PRO A 103 -3.14 -0.59 -6.19
C PRO A 103 -2.96 -1.98 -6.83
N VAL A 104 -2.85 -3.03 -6.03
CA VAL A 104 -2.77 -4.41 -6.54
C VAL A 104 -4.12 -4.88 -7.06
N ALA A 105 -5.21 -4.62 -6.33
CA ALA A 105 -6.54 -5.01 -6.78
C ALA A 105 -6.94 -4.22 -8.04
N ASP A 106 -6.58 -2.95 -8.10
CA ASP A 106 -6.77 -2.10 -9.28
C ASP A 106 -5.97 -2.64 -10.47
N TRP A 107 -4.72 -3.07 -10.26
CA TRP A 107 -3.89 -3.70 -11.30
C TRP A 107 -4.47 -5.03 -11.79
N ILE A 108 -4.86 -5.93 -10.89
CA ILE A 108 -5.50 -7.22 -11.24
C ILE A 108 -6.78 -7.00 -12.06
N ARG A 109 -7.59 -5.98 -11.71
CA ARG A 109 -8.86 -5.67 -12.36
C ARG A 109 -8.71 -4.76 -13.59
N SER A 110 -7.51 -4.24 -13.85
CA SER A 110 -7.25 -3.28 -14.94
C SER A 110 -7.49 -3.86 -16.33
N ARG A 111 -7.49 -5.19 -16.46
CA ARG A 111 -7.75 -5.91 -17.70
C ARG A 111 -8.64 -7.13 -17.41
N PRO A 112 -9.64 -7.42 -18.27
CA PRO A 112 -10.38 -8.67 -18.17
C PRO A 112 -9.43 -9.85 -18.43
N TRP A 113 -9.74 -11.01 -17.85
CA TRP A 113 -9.06 -12.24 -18.20
C TRP A 113 -9.31 -12.55 -19.68
N ASP A 114 -8.26 -12.90 -20.40
CA ASP A 114 -8.27 -13.14 -21.84
C ASP A 114 -8.63 -14.59 -22.22
N GLY A 115 -8.95 -15.43 -21.23
CA GLY A 115 -9.35 -16.82 -21.44
C GLY A 115 -8.19 -17.81 -21.58
N GLU A 116 -6.94 -17.34 -21.58
CA GLU A 116 -5.78 -18.21 -21.73
C GLU A 116 -5.21 -18.61 -20.35
N ASP A 117 -5.13 -19.92 -20.10
CA ASP A 117 -4.49 -20.48 -18.90
C ASP A 117 -2.96 -20.49 -19.09
N ARG A 118 -2.29 -19.63 -18.33
CA ARG A 118 -0.82 -19.49 -18.35
C ARG A 118 -0.13 -20.11 -17.14
N VAL A 119 -0.87 -20.83 -16.29
CA VAL A 119 -0.27 -21.40 -15.08
C VAL A 119 0.77 -22.46 -15.43
N GLN A 120 0.51 -23.31 -16.43
CA GLN A 120 1.51 -24.27 -16.88
C GLN A 120 2.76 -23.59 -17.46
N ALA A 121 2.57 -22.55 -18.29
CA ALA A 121 3.68 -21.81 -18.87
C ALA A 121 4.57 -21.16 -17.78
N MET A 122 3.95 -20.64 -16.72
CA MET A 122 4.68 -20.15 -15.56
C MET A 122 5.38 -21.28 -14.79
N LEU A 123 4.74 -22.43 -14.57
CA LEU A 123 5.38 -23.58 -13.92
C LEU A 123 6.61 -24.06 -14.68
N ASN A 124 6.57 -24.01 -16.01
CA ASN A 124 7.70 -24.38 -16.87
C ASN A 124 8.91 -23.44 -16.71
N THR A 125 8.76 -22.25 -16.10
CA THR A 125 9.90 -21.39 -15.76
C THR A 125 10.62 -21.83 -14.49
N ILE A 126 10.09 -22.82 -13.76
CA ILE A 126 10.64 -23.33 -12.50
C ILE A 126 11.23 -24.72 -12.76
N VAL A 127 12.54 -24.84 -12.64
CA VAL A 127 13.24 -26.12 -12.74
C VAL A 127 13.21 -26.81 -11.38
N VAL A 128 12.61 -28.00 -11.33
CA VAL A 128 12.55 -28.87 -10.14
C VAL A 128 13.47 -30.08 -10.32
N GLN A 129 13.71 -30.83 -9.23
CA GLN A 129 14.47 -32.08 -9.31
C GLN A 129 13.71 -33.11 -10.16
N PRO A 130 14.40 -34.05 -10.85
CA PRO A 130 13.75 -35.00 -11.76
C PRO A 130 12.63 -35.85 -11.14
N ASP A 131 12.70 -36.10 -9.83
CA ASP A 131 11.76 -36.90 -9.05
C ASP A 131 10.72 -36.04 -8.29
N TYR A 132 10.74 -34.71 -8.44
CA TYR A 132 9.78 -33.84 -7.78
C TYR A 132 8.38 -34.02 -8.40
N PRO A 133 7.34 -34.37 -7.61
CA PRO A 133 6.03 -34.67 -8.18
C PRO A 133 5.38 -33.44 -8.83
N GLU A 134 5.07 -33.52 -10.13
CA GLU A 134 4.43 -32.42 -10.88
C GLU A 134 3.09 -32.00 -10.25
N THR A 135 2.32 -32.99 -9.78
CA THR A 135 1.03 -32.75 -9.11
C THR A 135 1.19 -31.92 -7.83
N LEU A 136 2.27 -32.14 -7.07
CA LEU A 136 2.60 -31.36 -5.88
C LEU A 136 3.04 -29.94 -6.25
N GLN A 137 3.92 -29.80 -7.25
CA GLN A 137 4.36 -28.48 -7.76
C GLN A 137 3.15 -27.63 -8.17
N ARG A 138 2.26 -28.19 -8.98
CA ARG A 138 1.05 -27.53 -9.46
C ARG A 138 0.12 -27.16 -8.30
N ALA A 139 -0.11 -28.07 -7.35
CA ALA A 139 -0.98 -27.82 -6.21
C ALA A 139 -0.46 -26.69 -5.30
N LEU A 140 0.84 -26.68 -4.99
CA LEU A 140 1.48 -25.63 -4.18
C LEU A 140 1.38 -24.27 -4.88
N MET A 141 1.71 -24.23 -6.17
CA MET A 141 1.70 -23.00 -6.94
C MET A 141 0.29 -22.44 -7.13
N HIS A 142 -0.68 -23.29 -7.51
CA HIS A 142 -2.08 -22.88 -7.63
C HIS A 142 -2.61 -22.32 -6.31
N LYS A 143 -2.30 -22.99 -5.19
CA LYS A 143 -2.74 -22.54 -3.87
C LYS A 143 -2.13 -21.19 -3.51
N TRP A 144 -0.83 -21.01 -3.74
CA TRP A 144 -0.15 -19.75 -3.43
C TRP A 144 -0.60 -18.61 -4.34
N LEU A 145 -0.70 -18.81 -5.66
CA LEU A 145 -1.21 -17.78 -6.60
C LEU A 145 -2.63 -17.32 -6.24
N ARG A 146 -3.52 -18.27 -5.93
CA ARG A 146 -4.88 -17.95 -5.48
C ARG A 146 -4.86 -17.17 -4.17
N SER A 147 -3.99 -17.54 -3.24
CA SER A 147 -3.77 -16.82 -1.97
C SER A 147 -3.30 -15.39 -2.22
N ALA A 148 -2.33 -15.19 -3.11
CA ALA A 148 -1.82 -13.87 -3.48
C ALA A 148 -2.94 -12.98 -4.06
N ALA A 149 -3.69 -13.48 -5.05
CA ALA A 149 -4.81 -12.75 -5.62
C ALA A 149 -5.89 -12.45 -4.58
N ALA A 150 -6.26 -13.45 -3.77
CA ALA A 150 -7.23 -13.34 -2.69
C ALA A 150 -6.85 -12.26 -1.67
N ALA A 151 -5.59 -12.21 -1.23
CA ALA A 151 -5.10 -11.21 -0.29
C ALA A 151 -5.21 -9.78 -0.82
N ALA A 152 -5.15 -9.59 -2.15
CA ALA A 152 -5.35 -8.30 -2.77
C ALA A 152 -6.84 -7.93 -2.91
N ILE A 153 -7.68 -8.88 -3.36
CA ILE A 153 -9.04 -8.55 -3.83
C ILE A 153 -10.16 -8.85 -2.85
N MET A 154 -9.93 -9.71 -1.84
CA MET A 154 -10.92 -10.12 -0.86
C MET A 154 -10.62 -9.48 0.51
N PRO A 155 -11.52 -8.64 1.05
CA PRO A 155 -11.26 -7.89 2.30
C PRO A 155 -10.93 -8.76 3.52
N ASP A 156 -11.60 -9.92 3.64
CA ASP A 156 -11.52 -10.81 4.80
C ASP A 156 -10.65 -12.05 4.57
N TYR A 157 -9.92 -12.09 3.44
CA TYR A 157 -9.03 -13.20 3.18
C TYR A 157 -7.83 -13.17 4.11
N LYS A 158 -7.53 -14.36 4.65
CA LYS A 158 -6.39 -14.60 5.52
C LYS A 158 -5.49 -15.60 4.83
N GLY A 159 -4.35 -15.13 4.35
CA GLY A 159 -3.31 -15.98 3.80
C GLY A 159 -2.84 -16.97 4.86
N ARG A 160 -2.68 -18.23 4.47
CA ARG A 160 -2.12 -19.28 5.32
C ARG A 160 -1.11 -20.07 4.49
N GLY A 161 0.17 -19.81 4.73
CA GLY A 161 1.27 -20.53 4.09
C GLY A 161 2.24 -19.61 3.35
N VAL A 162 3.47 -20.09 3.21
CA VAL A 162 4.58 -19.41 2.55
C VAL A 162 5.05 -20.32 1.43
N LEU A 163 5.23 -19.78 0.22
CA LEU A 163 5.87 -20.50 -0.87
C LEU A 163 7.38 -20.53 -0.62
N THR A 164 7.99 -21.72 -0.67
CA THR A 164 9.42 -21.87 -0.43
C THR A 164 10.09 -22.46 -1.66
N PHE A 165 11.07 -21.74 -2.21
CA PHE A 165 11.97 -22.23 -3.25
C PHE A 165 13.27 -22.70 -2.62
N GLN A 166 13.60 -23.98 -2.82
CA GLN A 166 14.88 -24.55 -2.37
C GLN A 166 15.78 -24.80 -3.57
N GLY A 167 17.02 -24.33 -3.49
CA GLY A 167 18.03 -24.51 -4.52
C GLY A 167 19.20 -23.57 -4.33
N ALA A 168 20.26 -23.75 -5.11
CA ALA A 168 21.48 -22.95 -5.03
C ALA A 168 21.22 -21.43 -5.15
N GLN A 169 22.13 -20.64 -4.60
CA GLN A 169 22.12 -19.18 -4.80
C GLN A 169 22.33 -18.84 -6.28
N GLY A 170 21.86 -17.66 -6.69
CA GLY A 170 22.04 -17.19 -8.08
C GLY A 170 21.11 -17.81 -9.13
N LEU A 171 20.21 -18.74 -8.76
CA LEU A 171 19.25 -19.36 -9.71
C LEU A 171 18.05 -18.46 -10.12
N GLY A 172 18.08 -17.16 -9.81
CA GLY A 172 17.05 -16.23 -10.23
C GLY A 172 15.75 -16.24 -9.40
N LYS A 173 15.72 -16.87 -8.21
CA LYS A 173 14.53 -16.94 -7.33
C LYS A 173 13.93 -15.55 -7.03
N THR A 174 14.76 -14.62 -6.58
CA THR A 174 14.36 -13.24 -6.26
C THR A 174 13.86 -12.50 -7.50
N SER A 175 14.54 -12.67 -8.65
CA SER A 175 14.11 -12.10 -9.93
C SER A 175 12.77 -12.66 -10.41
N TRP A 176 12.54 -13.96 -10.19
CA TRP A 176 11.29 -14.63 -10.51
C TRP A 176 10.12 -14.04 -9.71
N VAL A 177 10.28 -13.86 -8.40
CA VAL A 177 9.25 -13.23 -7.54
C VAL A 177 8.95 -11.81 -8.01
N LYS A 178 9.97 -11.02 -8.31
CA LYS A 178 9.82 -9.66 -8.83
C LYS A 178 9.05 -9.63 -10.16
N SER A 179 9.21 -10.65 -11.01
CA SER A 179 8.61 -10.71 -12.33
C SER A 179 7.10 -10.99 -12.34
N LEU A 180 6.53 -11.44 -11.21
CA LEU A 180 5.10 -11.71 -11.06
C LEU A 180 4.24 -10.46 -11.23
N VAL A 181 4.81 -9.27 -11.00
CA VAL A 181 4.16 -7.99 -11.22
C VAL A 181 4.77 -7.34 -12.46
N SER A 182 4.04 -7.37 -13.57
CA SER A 182 4.55 -6.92 -14.87
C SER A 182 4.73 -5.41 -14.98
N ASP A 183 4.02 -4.62 -14.16
CA ASP A 183 4.21 -3.18 -14.06
C ASP A 183 5.45 -2.88 -13.18
N PRO A 184 6.52 -2.29 -13.73
CA PRO A 184 7.76 -2.07 -12.97
C PRO A 184 7.62 -1.06 -11.82
N GLN A 185 6.74 -0.08 -11.93
CA GLN A 185 6.51 0.91 -10.87
C GLN A 185 5.71 0.29 -9.74
N LEU A 186 4.66 -0.48 -10.09
CA LEU A 186 3.88 -1.22 -9.11
C LEU A 186 4.76 -2.26 -8.41
N ALA A 187 5.55 -3.04 -9.15
CA ALA A 187 6.45 -4.05 -8.59
C ALA A 187 7.40 -3.46 -7.53
N LYS A 188 8.05 -2.33 -7.84
CA LYS A 188 8.90 -1.61 -6.88
C LYS A 188 8.14 -1.15 -5.64
N SER A 189 6.85 -0.86 -5.78
CA SER A 189 6.00 -0.45 -4.67
C SER A 189 5.55 -1.66 -3.85
N VAL A 190 5.01 -2.72 -4.45
CA VAL A 190 4.26 -3.75 -3.70
C VAL A 190 5.03 -5.04 -3.46
N VAL A 191 6.20 -5.23 -4.05
CA VAL A 191 7.05 -6.41 -3.85
C VAL A 191 8.27 -6.00 -3.02
N LYS A 192 8.41 -6.58 -1.82
CA LYS A 192 9.59 -6.43 -0.98
C LYS A 192 10.50 -7.63 -1.19
N LEU A 193 11.73 -7.37 -1.60
CA LEU A 193 12.77 -8.38 -1.79
C LEU A 193 13.77 -8.33 -0.64
N ASP A 194 14.43 -9.46 -0.37
CA ASP A 194 15.48 -9.61 0.64
C ASP A 194 15.05 -9.08 2.01
N HIS A 195 13.81 -9.33 2.40
CA HIS A 195 13.28 -8.84 3.67
C HIS A 195 13.79 -9.66 4.85
N HIS A 196 14.57 -9.02 5.71
CA HIS A 196 14.91 -9.59 7.01
C HIS A 196 13.71 -9.47 7.96
N MET A 197 13.11 -10.61 8.28
CA MET A 197 11.95 -10.70 9.16
C MET A 197 12.41 -10.83 10.62
N ASP A 198 12.21 -9.78 11.39
CA ASP A 198 12.36 -9.76 12.85
C ASP A 198 11.01 -9.47 13.49
N SER A 199 10.35 -10.53 13.94
CA SER A 199 9.04 -10.47 14.60
C SER A 199 9.01 -9.71 15.92
N SER A 200 10.17 -9.34 16.49
CA SER A 200 10.26 -8.48 17.68
C SER A 200 10.38 -6.99 17.33
N ASN A 201 10.72 -6.68 16.07
CA ASN A 201 10.91 -5.34 15.58
C ASN A 201 9.67 -4.84 14.83
N LYS A 202 9.04 -3.78 15.35
CA LYS A 202 7.84 -3.17 14.75
C LYS A 202 8.08 -2.62 13.34
N ASP A 203 9.27 -2.13 13.05
CA ASP A 203 9.61 -1.61 11.72
C ASP A 203 9.79 -2.73 10.69
N SER A 204 10.30 -3.89 11.13
CA SER A 204 10.37 -5.09 10.29
C SER A 204 8.96 -5.57 9.93
N ILE A 205 8.08 -5.72 10.93
CA ILE A 205 6.66 -6.08 10.72
C ILE A 205 5.97 -5.06 9.80
N LEU A 206 6.10 -3.76 10.09
CA LEU A 206 5.51 -2.71 9.26
C LEU A 206 6.04 -2.77 7.82
N GLY A 207 7.33 -3.05 7.66
CA GLY A 207 7.98 -3.31 6.38
C GLY A 207 7.31 -4.46 5.63
N ALA A 208 7.06 -5.59 6.27
CA ALA A 208 6.38 -6.72 5.65
C ALA A 208 4.93 -6.40 5.26
N ILE A 209 4.12 -5.91 6.19
CA ILE A 209 2.66 -5.73 5.97
C ILE A 209 2.31 -4.52 5.09
N SER A 210 3.30 -3.68 4.78
CA SER A 210 3.16 -2.57 3.82
C SER A 210 3.50 -2.99 2.38
N HIS A 211 3.55 -4.30 2.10
CA HIS A 211 3.78 -4.87 0.78
C HIS A 211 2.80 -6.01 0.55
N TRP A 212 2.58 -6.34 -0.72
CA TRP A 212 1.72 -7.46 -1.11
C TRP A 212 2.48 -8.77 -1.08
N ILE A 213 3.65 -8.82 -1.73
CA ILE A 213 4.53 -9.98 -1.78
C ILE A 213 5.81 -9.63 -1.02
N VAL A 214 6.19 -10.48 -0.07
CA VAL A 214 7.43 -10.30 0.70
C VAL A 214 8.30 -11.55 0.54
N GLU A 215 9.41 -11.38 -0.16
CA GLU A 215 10.45 -12.38 -0.25
C GLU A 215 11.41 -12.23 0.94
N MET A 216 11.54 -13.30 1.71
CA MET A 216 12.45 -13.40 2.85
C MET A 216 13.74 -14.06 2.40
N GLY A 217 14.77 -13.24 2.16
CA GLY A 217 16.10 -13.73 1.83
C GLY A 217 16.69 -14.57 2.96
N GLU A 218 17.31 -15.70 2.62
CA GLU A 218 18.00 -16.64 3.54
C GLU A 218 17.18 -17.10 4.76
N VAL A 219 16.40 -18.15 4.54
CA VAL A 219 15.57 -18.85 5.53
C VAL A 219 16.38 -19.50 6.69
N GLU A 220 17.71 -19.60 6.63
CA GLU A 220 18.44 -20.60 7.43
C GLU A 220 19.05 -20.12 8.77
N SER A 221 19.50 -18.87 8.91
CA SER A 221 20.14 -18.42 10.16
C SER A 221 19.16 -17.76 11.15
N SER A 222 18.17 -17.01 10.64
CA SER A 222 17.22 -16.24 11.45
C SER A 222 15.98 -17.05 11.86
N LEU A 223 15.55 -18.05 11.07
CA LEU A 223 14.31 -18.78 11.35
C LEU A 223 14.41 -19.79 12.48
N LYS A 224 15.59 -20.34 12.80
CA LYS A 224 15.70 -21.30 13.93
C LYS A 224 15.40 -20.66 15.28
N LYS A 225 15.76 -19.38 15.48
CA LYS A 225 15.49 -18.66 16.74
C LYS A 225 14.06 -18.15 16.84
N ASP A 226 13.43 -17.79 15.72
CA ASP A 226 12.12 -17.12 15.71
C ASP A 226 11.00 -17.87 14.97
N LEU A 227 11.15 -19.17 14.66
CA LEU A 227 10.15 -19.94 13.91
C LEU A 227 8.74 -19.87 14.51
N ALA A 228 8.63 -19.94 15.84
CA ALA A 228 7.35 -19.85 16.53
C ALA A 228 6.68 -18.48 16.34
N ARG A 229 7.48 -17.40 16.36
CA ARG A 229 6.97 -16.04 16.16
C ARG A 229 6.67 -15.76 14.69
N LEU A 230 7.49 -16.26 13.77
CA LEU A 230 7.19 -16.19 12.34
C LEU A 230 5.88 -16.91 12.03
N LYS A 231 5.68 -18.12 12.58
CA LYS A 231 4.40 -18.83 12.47
C LYS A 231 3.26 -17.97 13.02
N GLY A 232 3.45 -17.40 14.21
CA GLY A 232 2.48 -16.48 14.82
C GLY A 232 2.12 -15.31 13.90
N PHE A 233 3.12 -14.68 13.27
CA PHE A 233 2.93 -13.60 12.28
C PHE A 233 2.16 -14.07 11.05
N ILE A 234 2.59 -15.15 10.39
CA ILE A 234 1.91 -15.71 9.19
C ILE A 234 0.46 -16.14 9.52
N THR A 235 0.23 -16.66 10.73
CA THR A 235 -1.09 -17.07 11.18
C THR A 235 -1.90 -15.96 11.83
N SER A 236 -1.37 -14.74 11.91
CA SER A 236 -2.10 -13.64 12.50
C SER A 236 -3.28 -13.24 11.62
N ASP A 237 -4.39 -12.89 12.24
CA ASP A 237 -5.58 -12.40 11.54
C ASP A 237 -5.52 -10.89 11.32
N SER A 238 -4.73 -10.19 12.13
CA SER A 238 -4.59 -8.74 12.10
C SER A 238 -3.25 -8.31 12.68
N ASP A 239 -2.70 -7.23 12.16
CA ASP A 239 -1.50 -6.61 12.67
C ASP A 239 -1.86 -5.34 13.44
N ARG A 240 -1.27 -5.18 14.62
CA ARG A 240 -1.35 -3.94 15.39
C ARG A 240 -0.20 -3.04 14.97
N ILE A 241 -0.53 -1.92 14.35
CA ILE A 241 0.46 -0.96 13.87
C ILE A 241 0.27 0.41 14.49
N ARG A 242 1.38 1.04 14.87
CA ARG A 242 1.42 2.47 15.14
C ARG A 242 2.40 3.08 14.16
N ARG A 243 1.90 3.88 13.24
CA ARG A 243 2.75 4.56 12.26
C ARG A 243 3.50 5.69 12.96
N PRO A 244 4.64 6.13 12.41
CA PRO A 244 5.22 7.40 12.78
C PRO A 244 4.12 8.48 12.72
N TYR A 245 4.04 9.32 13.76
CA TYR A 245 3.04 10.40 13.90
C TYR A 245 1.60 9.97 14.19
N ASP A 246 1.28 8.67 14.21
CA ASP A 246 -0.04 8.23 14.68
C ASP A 246 -0.15 8.40 16.21
N ARG A 247 -1.25 9.03 16.64
CA ARG A 247 -1.57 9.22 18.07
C ARG A 247 -1.92 7.89 18.76
N ARG A 248 -2.45 6.92 18.02
CA ARG A 248 -2.91 5.62 18.53
C ARG A 248 -2.49 4.49 17.60
N GLU A 249 -2.37 3.30 18.18
CA GLU A 249 -2.22 2.06 17.42
C GLU A 249 -3.53 1.74 16.66
N ARG A 250 -3.40 1.20 15.46
CA ARG A 250 -4.50 0.78 14.59
C ARG A 250 -4.40 -0.72 14.36
N ILE A 251 -5.54 -1.38 14.22
CA ILE A 251 -5.63 -2.78 13.83
C ILE A 251 -5.84 -2.81 12.32
N VAL A 252 -4.96 -3.48 11.58
CA VAL A 252 -5.09 -3.65 10.13
C VAL A 252 -5.16 -5.13 9.77
N SER A 253 -5.93 -5.46 8.75
CA SER A 253 -5.99 -6.83 8.23
C SER A 253 -4.63 -7.27 7.69
N HIS A 254 -4.20 -8.47 8.08
CA HIS A 254 -3.00 -9.11 7.58
C HIS A 254 -3.24 -9.61 6.14
N ARG A 255 -2.55 -9.02 5.16
CA ARG A 255 -2.78 -9.26 3.72
C ARG A 255 -1.50 -9.50 2.92
N VAL A 256 -0.41 -9.85 3.59
CA VAL A 256 0.88 -10.14 2.96
C VAL A 256 0.97 -11.62 2.59
N VAL A 257 1.65 -11.92 1.49
CA VAL A 257 1.91 -13.29 0.99
C VAL A 257 3.39 -13.56 0.70
#